data_AF-A0A832ES63-F1
#
_entry.id   AF-A0A832ES63-F1
#
_cell.length_a   1.000
_cell.length_b   1.000
_cell.length_c   1.000
_cell.angle_alpha   90.00
_cell.angle_beta   90.00
_cell.angle_gamma   90.00
#
_symmetry.space_group_name_H-M   'P 1'
#
loop_
_entity.id
_entity.type
_entity.pdbx_description
1 polymer ?
#
loop_
_entity_poly.entity_id
_entity_poly.type
_entity_poly.pdbx_seq_one_letter_code
_entity_poly.pdbx_strand_id
1 'polypeptide(L)'
;RVNAICPGNLLDSPLWTDPERGLFVQYLKAGKVPGAKDVHDVRQFYVNQVPLRRGCAYDDVCNALVFLASDQASYITGQAINVDGGQTMH
;
A
#
# COMPACT_ATOMS: atom_id res chain seq x y z
N ARG A 1 -8.05 7.42 -22.49
CA ARG A 1 -8.01 6.12 -21.78
C ARG A 1 -8.24 6.40 -20.30
N VAL A 2 -8.99 5.54 -19.61
CA VAL A 2 -9.27 5.71 -18.18
C VAL A 2 -9.00 4.36 -17.51
N ASN A 3 -8.17 4.37 -16.47
CA ASN A 3 -7.83 3.20 -15.65
C ASN A 3 -7.72 3.66 -14.19
N ALA A 4 -7.74 2.71 -13.26
CA ALA A 4 -7.51 2.93 -11.83
C ALA A 4 -6.26 2.18 -11.36
N ILE A 5 -5.52 2.76 -10.43
CA ILE A 5 -4.43 2.11 -9.70
C ILE A 5 -4.89 1.92 -8.27
N CYS A 6 -4.81 0.68 -7.80
CA CYS A 6 -5.19 0.27 -6.45
C CYS A 6 -3.90 -0.01 -5.66
N PRO A 7 -3.32 0.99 -4.98
CA PRO A 7 -2.06 0.81 -4.27
C PRO A 7 -2.26 -0.05 -3.01
N GLY A 8 -1.25 -0.86 -2.69
CA GLY A 8 -1.13 -1.46 -1.37
C GLY A 8 -0.75 -0.43 -0.32
N ASN A 9 -0.48 -0.92 0.89
CA ASN A 9 -0.14 -0.05 2.01
C ASN A 9 1.19 0.69 1.77
N LEU A 10 1.11 2.02 1.57
CA LEU A 10 2.23 2.95 1.58
C LEU A 10 2.69 3.19 3.03
N LEU A 11 3.30 2.17 3.64
CA LEU A 11 3.63 2.13 5.07
C LEU A 11 4.59 3.23 5.54
N ASP A 12 5.32 3.86 4.61
CA ASP A 12 6.24 4.96 4.88
C ASP A 12 5.64 6.35 4.57
N SER A 13 4.36 6.41 4.19
CA SER A 13 3.65 7.67 3.94
C SER A 13 3.24 8.38 5.23
N PRO A 14 3.02 9.72 5.19
CA PRO A 14 2.56 10.48 6.36
C PRO A 14 1.27 9.94 6.99
N LEU A 15 0.38 9.35 6.17
CA LEU A 15 -0.84 8.70 6.66
C LEU A 15 -0.52 7.60 7.68
N TRP A 16 0.55 6.84 7.48
CA TRP A 16 0.95 5.74 8.35
C TRP A 16 1.91 6.20 9.45
N THR A 17 2.89 7.04 9.11
CA THR A 17 4.05 7.33 9.96
C THR A 17 3.91 8.56 10.86
N ASP A 18 2.88 9.37 10.71
CA ASP A 18 2.70 10.55 11.56
C ASP A 18 2.67 10.15 13.05
N PRO A 19 3.50 10.79 13.91
CA PRO A 19 3.71 10.35 15.29
C PRO A 19 2.51 10.58 16.22
N GLU A 20 1.54 11.42 15.82
CA GLU A 20 0.37 11.73 16.61
C GLU A 20 -0.91 11.15 16.01
N ARG A 21 -1.04 11.29 14.69
CA ARG A 21 -2.23 11.01 13.89
C ARG A 21 -2.02 9.88 12.88
N GLY A 22 -0.84 9.28 12.80
CA GLY A 22 -0.55 8.20 11.86
C GLY A 22 -1.30 6.92 12.19
N LEU A 23 -1.62 6.13 11.17
CA LEU A 23 -2.36 4.88 11.34
C LEU A 23 -1.67 3.88 12.26
N PHE A 24 -0.32 3.82 12.31
CA PHE A 24 0.36 2.94 13.26
C PHE A 24 0.01 3.27 14.71
N VAL A 25 0.05 4.56 15.06
CA VAL A 25 -0.27 5.04 16.41
C VAL A 25 -1.75 4.82 16.73
N GLN A 26 -2.63 5.13 15.78
CA GLN A 26 -4.07 4.91 15.95
C GLN A 26 -4.39 3.42 16.14
N TYR A 27 -3.77 2.54 15.36
CA TYR A 27 -4.08 1.11 15.36
C TYR A 27 -3.51 0.41 16.60
N LEU A 28 -2.34 0.84 17.08
CA LEU A 28 -1.80 0.42 18.36
C LEU A 28 -2.76 0.81 19.50
N LYS A 29 -3.16 2.08 19.58
CA LYS A 29 -4.08 2.59 20.62
C LYS A 29 -5.44 1.89 20.61
N ALA A 30 -5.95 1.57 19.42
CA ALA A 30 -7.22 0.87 19.24
C ALA A 30 -7.11 -0.64 19.46
N GLY A 31 -5.92 -1.20 19.71
CA GLY A 31 -5.72 -2.63 19.91
C GLY A 31 -6.06 -3.48 18.67
N LYS A 32 -5.92 -2.93 17.46
CA LYS A 32 -6.29 -3.63 16.21
C LYS A 32 -5.39 -4.81 15.88
N VAL A 33 -4.16 -4.82 16.40
CA VAL A 33 -3.20 -5.91 16.25
C VAL A 33 -3.02 -6.57 17.61
N PRO A 34 -3.63 -7.74 17.85
CA PRO A 34 -3.51 -8.44 19.13
C PRO A 34 -2.04 -8.71 19.49
N GLY A 35 -1.63 -8.31 20.69
CA GLY A 35 -0.27 -8.55 21.19
C GLY A 35 0.79 -7.55 20.72
N ALA A 36 0.44 -6.53 19.94
CA ALA A 36 1.38 -5.46 19.60
C ALA A 36 1.76 -4.63 20.83
N LYS A 37 3.05 -4.43 21.05
CA LYS A 37 3.63 -3.66 22.16
C LYS A 37 3.93 -2.23 21.76
N ASP A 38 4.27 -2.03 20.49
CA ASP A 38 4.61 -0.74 19.92
C ASP A 38 4.17 -0.63 18.45
N VAL A 39 4.47 0.52 17.84
CA VAL A 39 4.14 0.80 16.43
C VAL A 39 4.92 -0.08 15.45
N HIS A 40 6.08 -0.61 15.87
CA HIS A 40 6.88 -1.49 15.03
C HIS A 40 6.20 -2.85 14.88
N ASP A 41 5.64 -3.40 15.96
CA ASP A 41 4.83 -4.63 15.91
C ASP A 41 3.63 -4.47 14.95
N VAL A 42 2.95 -3.32 15.00
CA VAL A 42 1.85 -3.01 14.08
C VAL A 42 2.37 -2.95 12.64
N ARG A 43 3.46 -2.23 12.38
CA ARG A 43 4.07 -2.18 11.04
C ARG A 43 4.42 -3.56 10.52
N GLN A 44 5.07 -4.38 11.36
CA GLN A 44 5.51 -5.72 10.98
C GLN A 44 4.32 -6.64 10.69
N PHE A 45 3.23 -6.51 11.44
CA PHE A 45 1.98 -7.23 11.15
C PHE A 45 1.47 -6.95 9.73
N TYR A 46 1.41 -5.69 9.30
CA TYR A 46 0.98 -5.34 7.94
C TYR A 46 2.00 -5.74 6.87
N VAL A 47 3.30 -5.60 7.12
CA VAL A 47 4.35 -6.12 6.21
C VAL A 47 4.19 -7.63 6.00
N ASN A 48 3.84 -8.36 7.05
CA ASN A 48 3.67 -9.81 6.98
C ASN A 48 2.42 -10.26 6.22
N GLN A 49 1.47 -9.37 5.96
CA GLN A 49 0.31 -9.65 5.11
C GLN A 49 0.61 -9.50 3.62
N VAL A 50 1.69 -8.80 3.26
CA VAL A 50 2.10 -8.63 1.86
C VAL A 50 3.00 -9.80 1.44
N PRO A 51 2.67 -10.56 0.37
CA PRO A 51 3.51 -11.66 -0.12
C PRO A 51 4.95 -11.26 -0.42
N LEU A 52 5.18 -10.06 -0.97
CA LEU A 52 6.54 -9.52 -1.20
C LEU A 52 7.27 -9.07 0.07
N ARG A 53 6.67 -9.20 1.26
CA ARG A 53 7.27 -8.89 2.58
C ARG A 53 7.80 -7.46 2.70
N ARG A 54 7.15 -6.51 2.04
CA ARG A 54 7.42 -5.07 2.15
C ARG A 54 6.16 -4.24 1.91
N GLY A 55 6.15 -3.01 2.38
CA GLY A 55 5.14 -2.02 2.00
C GLY A 55 5.27 -1.61 0.53
N CYS A 56 4.20 -1.02 0.01
CA CYS A 56 4.22 -0.35 -1.29
C CYS A 56 5.07 0.92 -1.18
N ALA A 57 5.91 1.19 -2.18
CA ALA A 57 6.66 2.44 -2.31
C ALA A 57 5.98 3.34 -3.34
N TYR A 58 6.23 4.65 -3.26
CA TYR A 58 5.74 5.62 -4.26
C TYR A 58 6.18 5.24 -5.68
N ASP A 59 7.40 4.75 -5.84
CA ASP A 59 7.93 4.32 -7.13
C ASP A 59 7.16 3.13 -7.72
N ASP A 60 6.68 2.19 -6.89
CA ASP A 60 5.87 1.06 -7.38
C ASP A 60 4.59 1.60 -8.06
N VAL A 61 3.92 2.55 -7.42
CA VAL A 61 2.69 3.20 -7.93
C VAL A 61 2.99 4.06 -9.16
N CYS A 62 4.03 4.89 -9.08
CA CYS A 62 4.42 5.80 -10.16
C CYS A 62 4.85 5.05 -11.42
N ASN A 63 5.55 3.93 -11.30
CA ASN A 63 5.94 3.11 -12.45
C ASN A 63 4.71 2.59 -13.20
N ALA A 64 3.71 2.07 -12.50
CA ALA A 64 2.45 1.64 -13.11
C ALA A 64 1.68 2.81 -13.74
N LEU A 65 1.66 3.97 -13.07
CA LEU A 65 1.06 5.20 -13.60
C LEU A 65 1.70 5.64 -14.90
N VAL A 66 3.03 5.71 -14.94
CA VAL A 66 3.78 6.12 -16.14
C VAL A 66 3.54 5.16 -17.29
N PHE A 67 3.52 3.84 -17.04
CA PHE A 67 3.17 2.85 -18.06
C PHE A 67 1.75 3.07 -18.61
N LEU A 68 0.74 3.20 -17.74
CA LEU A 68 -0.65 3.40 -18.13
C LEU A 68 -0.90 4.73 -18.86
N ALA A 69 -0.10 5.76 -18.57
CA ALA A 69 -0.15 7.03 -19.27
C ALA A 69 0.52 6.97 -20.66
N SER A 70 1.50 6.09 -20.85
CA SER A 70 2.28 5.97 -22.09
C SER A 70 1.49 5.40 -23.27
N ASP A 71 2.05 5.50 -24.47
CA ASP A 71 1.49 4.91 -25.69
C ASP A 71 1.58 3.37 -25.72
N GLN A 72 2.44 2.77 -24.89
CA GLN A 72 2.52 1.31 -24.76
C GLN A 72 1.23 0.71 -24.21
N ALA A 73 0.48 1.48 -23.41
CA ALA A 73 -0.81 1.10 -22.88
C ALA A 73 -1.98 1.56 -23.78
N SER A 74 -1.75 1.83 -25.07
CA SER A 74 -2.75 2.41 -25.98
C SER A 74 -4.04 1.60 -26.11
N TYR A 75 -3.99 0.28 -25.89
CA TYR A 75 -5.14 -0.62 -25.93
C TYR A 75 -5.67 -1.03 -24.54
N ILE A 76 -5.20 -0.39 -23.47
CA ILE A 76 -5.61 -0.67 -22.09
C ILE A 76 -6.52 0.46 -21.56
N THR A 77 -7.79 0.15 -21.32
CA THR A 77 -8.75 1.05 -20.69
C THR A 77 -9.77 0.25 -19.87
N GLY A 78 -10.38 0.87 -18.87
CA GLY A 78 -11.39 0.26 -18.00
C GLY A 78 -10.84 -0.72 -16.98
N GLN A 79 -9.53 -0.74 -16.73
CA GLN A 79 -8.90 -1.65 -15.78
C GLN A 79 -8.69 -1.00 -14.41
N ALA A 80 -8.77 -1.81 -13.36
CA ALA A 80 -8.30 -1.48 -12.02
C ALA A 80 -7.11 -2.39 -11.69
N ILE A 81 -5.91 -1.81 -11.58
CA ILE A 81 -4.68 -2.58 -11.43
C ILE A 81 -4.18 -2.49 -9.99
N ASN A 82 -4.04 -3.64 -9.35
CA ASN A 82 -3.45 -3.72 -8.03
C ASN A 82 -1.93 -3.56 -8.11
N VAL A 83 -1.42 -2.63 -7.31
CA VAL A 83 0.02 -2.41 -7.10
C VAL A 83 0.25 -2.53 -5.60
N ASP A 84 0.09 -3.76 -5.10
CA ASP A 84 -0.03 -4.04 -3.66
C ASP A 84 0.88 -5.17 -3.17
N GLY A 85 1.84 -5.60 -4.00
CA GLY A 85 2.76 -6.68 -3.65
C GLY A 85 2.07 -8.04 -3.43
N GLY A 86 0.87 -8.22 -3.98
CA GLY A 86 0.08 -9.45 -3.89
C GLY A 86 -0.84 -9.52 -2.66
N GLN A 87 -1.04 -8.40 -1.96
CA GLN A 87 -1.89 -8.36 -0.78
C GLN A 87 -3.34 -8.74 -1.09
N THR A 88 -3.82 -8.40 -2.29
CA THR A 88 -5.12 -8.80 -2.81
C THR A 88 -4.93 -9.68 -4.05
N MET A 89 -5.62 -10.83 -4.09
CA MET A 89 -5.71 -11.69 -5.27
C MET A 89 -7.08 -11.51 -5.93
N HIS A 90 -7.09 -11.34 -7.25
CA HIS A 90 -8.28 -11.31 -8.10
C HIS A 90 -8.27 -12.51 -9.05
#